data_AF-A0A397V102-F1
#
_entry.id   AF-A0A397V102-F1
#
_cell.length_a   1.000
_cell.length_b   1.000
_cell.length_c   1.000
_cell.angle_alpha   90.00
_cell.angle_beta   90.00
_cell.angle_gamma   90.00
#
_symmetry.space_group_name_H-M   'P 1'
#
loop_
_entity.id
_entity.type
_entity.pdbx_description
1 polymer ?
#
loop_
_entity_poly.entity_id
_entity_poly.type
_entity_poly.pdbx_seq_one_letter_code
_entity_poly.pdbx_strand_id
1 'polypeptide(L)' 'MACKINSTKLAIYVITQNTETKEYLMVFQYANDGSLYKYLRKNFCDLTWQAKLEILKNISY' A
#
# COMPACT_ATOMS: atom_id res chain seq x y z
N MET A 1 2.22 -11.64 18.95
CA MET A 1 2.51 -10.19 18.92
C MET A 1 2.58 -9.74 17.47
N ALA A 2 1.62 -8.94 17.00
CA ALA A 2 1.69 -8.32 15.68
C ALA A 2 1.98 -6.83 15.89
N CYS A 3 3.25 -6.44 15.70
CA CYS A 3 3.60 -5.04 15.60
C CYS A 3 3.09 -4.53 14.25
N LYS A 4 1.88 -3.96 14.22
CA LYS A 4 1.45 -3.13 13.10
C LYS A 4 2.08 -1.76 13.30
N ILE A 5 3.19 -1.51 12.62
CA ILE A 5 3.65 -0.14 12.43
C ILE A 5 2.55 0.55 11.62
N ASN A 6 1.90 1.58 12.18
CA ASN A 6 1.04 2.48 11.42
C ASN A 6 1.94 3.21 10.42
N SER A 7 2.16 2.57 9.27
CA SER A 7 3.04 3.04 8.22
C SER A 7 2.18 3.34 6.99
N THR A 8 2.55 4.40 6.28
CA THR A 8 2.08 4.75 4.94
C THR A 8 2.52 3.72 3.87
N LYS A 9 3.21 2.64 4.30
CA LYS A 9 3.76 1.56 3.48
C LYS A 9 2.95 0.28 3.66
N LEU A 10 2.89 -0.50 2.59
CA LEU A 10 2.28 -1.83 2.61
C LEU A 10 3.06 -2.75 3.56
N ALA A 11 2.36 -3.38 4.50
CA ALA A 11 2.98 -4.34 5.39
C ALA A 11 3.49 -5.55 4.59
N ILE A 12 4.76 -5.92 4.78
CA ILE A 12 5.29 -7.18 4.28
C ILE A 12 5.03 -8.24 5.35
N TYR A 13 4.37 -9.33 4.98
CA TYR A 13 4.06 -10.41 5.90
C TYR A 13 5.13 -11.49 5.86
N VAL A 14 5.48 -11.96 4.66
CA VAL A 14 6.40 -13.09 4.48
C VAL A 14 7.15 -12.94 3.15
N ILE A 15 8.39 -13.42 3.13
CA ILE A 15 9.13 -13.74 1.91
C ILE A 15 9.34 -15.25 1.91
N THR A 16 8.98 -15.92 0.82
CA THR A 16 9.15 -17.37 0.64
C THR A 16 10.05 -17.63 -0.56
N GLN A 17 10.73 -18.78 -0.56
CA GLN A 17 11.51 -19.24 -1.70
C GLN A 17 10.96 -20.60 -2.15
N ASN A 18 10.73 -20.76 -3.45
CA ASN A 18 10.48 -22.06 -4.04
C ASN A 18 11.80 -22.84 -4.08
N THR A 19 11.86 -23.99 -3.42
CA THR A 19 13.10 -24.79 -3.29
C THR A 19 13.55 -25.42 -4.60
N GLU A 20 12.64 -25.64 -5.54
CA GLU A 20 12.88 -26.24 -6.86
C GLU A 20 13.30 -25.18 -7.89
N THR A 21 12.52 -24.11 -8.03
CA THR A 21 12.79 -23.06 -9.04
C THR A 21 13.78 -22.00 -8.55
N LYS A 22 14.07 -21.96 -7.24
CA LYS A 22 14.87 -20.94 -6.54
C LYS A 22 14.28 -19.53 -6.60
N GLU A 23 13.06 -19.37 -7.10
CA GLU A 23 12.33 -18.10 -7.16
C GLU A 23 11.86 -17.64 -5.78
N TYR A 24 11.80 -16.33 -5.59
CA TYR A 24 11.31 -15.72 -4.36
C TYR A 24 9.94 -15.08 -4.58
N LEU A 25 9.04 -15.30 -3.63
CA LEU A 25 7.70 -14.70 -3.59
C LEU A 25 7.54 -13.90 -2.31
N MET A 26 7.04 -12.66 -2.45
CA MET A 26 6.74 -11.79 -1.32
C MET A 26 5.22 -11.68 -1.13
N VAL A 27 4.77 -11.96 0.09
CA VAL A 27 3.39 -11.74 0.51
C VAL A 27 3.33 -10.43 1.28
N PHE A 28 2.56 -9.49 0.78
CA PHE A 28 2.38 -8.17 1.37
C PHE A 28 0.91 -7.77 1.41
N GLN A 29 0.60 -6.71 2.16
CA GLN A 29 -0.75 -6.20 2.34
C GLN A 29 -1.40 -5.87 1.00
N TYR A 30 -2.61 -6.39 0.81
CA TYR A 30 -3.42 -6.07 -0.35
C TYR A 30 -4.03 -4.66 -0.21
N ALA A 31 -3.89 -3.84 -1.25
CA ALA A 31 -4.52 -2.52 -1.33
C ALA A 31 -5.87 -2.64 -2.05
N ASN A 32 -6.97 -2.53 -1.29
CA ASN A 32 -8.33 -2.73 -1.78
C ASN A 32 -8.69 -1.85 -2.98
N ASP A 33 -8.23 -0.59 -2.99
CA ASP A 33 -8.48 0.37 -4.06
C ASP A 33 -7.40 0.38 -5.16
N GLY A 34 -6.48 -0.58 -5.11
CA GLY A 34 -5.36 -0.67 -6.03
C GLY A 34 -4.34 0.47 -5.83
N SER A 35 -3.77 0.97 -6.93
CA SER A 35 -2.76 2.02 -6.86
C SER A 35 -3.37 3.38 -6.56
N LEU A 36 -2.61 4.24 -5.88
CA LEU A 36 -3.00 5.62 -5.61
C LEU A 36 -3.42 6.36 -6.90
N TYR A 37 -2.73 6.11 -8.02
CA TYR A 37 -3.11 6.66 -9.33
C TYR A 37 -4.53 6.27 -9.76
N LYS A 38 -4.89 4.98 -9.65
CA LYS A 38 -6.23 4.50 -10.02
C LYS A 38 -7.29 5.08 -9.09
N TYR A 39 -7.01 5.11 -7.78
CA TYR A 39 -7.90 5.69 -6.79
C TYR A 39 -8.15 7.18 -7.05
N LEU A 40 -7.09 7.96 -7.28
CA LEU A 40 -7.22 9.39 -7.56
C LEU A 40 -7.96 9.62 -8.86
N ARG A 41 -7.63 8.91 -9.95
CA ARG A 41 -8.35 9.05 -11.23
C ARG A 41 -9.86 8.82 -11.10
N LYS A 42 -10.28 7.91 -10.22
CA LYS A 42 -11.69 7.60 -9.98
C LYS A 42 -12.39 8.61 -9.08
N ASN A 43 -11.74 9.07 -8.00
CA ASN A 43 -12.41 9.77 -6.90
C ASN A 43 -11.97 11.25 -6.74
N PHE A 44 -11.13 11.79 -7.62
CA PHE A 44 -10.51 13.12 -7.41
C PHE A 44 -11.52 14.25 -7.18
N CYS A 45 -12.66 14.21 -7.88
CA CYS A 45 -13.71 15.22 -7.75
C CYS A 45 -14.47 15.13 -6.43
N ASP A 46 -14.62 13.92 -5.89
CA ASP A 46 -15.38 13.66 -4.66
C ASP A 46 -14.54 13.89 -3.39
N LEU A 47 -13.21 13.87 -3.52
CA LEU A 47 -12.29 14.12 -2.41
C LEU A 47 -12.31 15.59 -1.98
N THR A 48 -12.48 15.81 -0.68
CA THR A 48 -12.30 17.14 -0.07
C THR A 48 -10.84 17.59 -0.18
N TRP A 49 -10.62 18.91 -0.12
CA TRP A 49 -9.26 19.46 -0.10
C TRP A 49 -8.43 18.94 1.06
N GLN A 50 -9.04 18.76 2.23
CA GLN A 50 -8.38 18.20 3.42
C GLN A 50 -7.88 16.77 3.15
N ALA A 51 -8.72 15.92 2.56
CA ALA A 51 -8.33 14.56 2.20
C ALA A 51 -7.18 14.52 1.17
N LYS A 52 -7.21 15.44 0.18
CA LYS A 52 -6.12 15.58 -0.81
C LYS A 52 -4.80 15.95 -0.14
N LEU A 53 -4.82 16.89 0.80
CA LEU A 53 -3.64 17.30 1.56
C LEU A 53 -3.12 16.18 2.48
N GLU A 54 -4.02 15.39 3.08
CA GLU A 54 -3.64 14.24 3.90
C GLU A 54 -2.98 13.14 3.07
N ILE A 55 -3.53 12.83 1.89
CA ILE A 55 -2.90 11.91 0.93
C ILE A 55 -1.50 12.41 0.56
N LEU A 56 -1.35 13.70 0.23
CA LEU A 56 -0.05 14.30 -0.11
C LEU A 56 0.94 14.19 1.06
N LYS A 57 0.48 14.48 2.28
CA LYS A 57 1.28 14.36 3.50
C LYS A 57 1.75 12.91 3.67
N ASN A 58 0.85 11.94 3.52
CA ASN A 58 1.14 10.52 3.72
C ASN A 58 2.12 9.93 2.71
N ILE A 59 2.20 10.46 1.48
CA ILE A 59 3.19 10.02 0.49
C ILE A 59 4.55 10.72 0.61
N SER A 60 4.61 11.84 1.34
CA SER A 60 5.83 12.65 1.48
C SER A 60 6.75 12.17 2.62
N TYR A 61 6.25 11.31 3.52
CA TYR A 61 6.98 10.67 4.63
C TYR A 61 7.19 9.17 4.37
#